data_AF-A0A662IF58-F1
#
_entry.id   AF-A0A662IF58-F1
#
_cell.length_a   1.000
_cell.length_b   1.000
_cell.length_c   1.000
_cell.angle_alpha   90.00
_cell.angle_beta   90.00
_cell.angle_gamma   90.00
#
_symmetry.space_group_name_H-M   'P 1'
#
loop_
_entity.id
_entity.type
_entity.pdbx_description
1 polymer ?
#
loop_
_entity_poly.entity_id
_entity_poly.type
_entity_poly.pdbx_seq_one_letter_code
_entity_poly.pdbx_strand_id
1 'polypeptide(L)'
;MRVFVLGIDSAEPDLVFHKWSSKLPVLESLRKEGAWGRISSTVPPITCPAWPSALSGYNPGHFGLYDLRYRKPGTYTDFGIVNSKVVGVPRVWDILTAKGLKSGVIFVPTTYPPSRINGFMVSSFLTPTVESPFTYPPAIKKIVLEAVGGPQNYIIDVYDYRRKDPRELYEELRLKTEHDFKVIRRLLQTYPDWDFFMAVIMTVDRAQHTLWKFFDKEHPRYVDDPELRDGLLDLHVQIDEELGRTLELIPEDTAVIVLSDHGAKRMFYRINVNEVLASEGFLKLKEKPESPLSLAQADRKGLIDWNRTQAFALGAYIAQVFINLEEREPKGSVKRTEYEEVREQVADVLKGVRGPNGERLNNRIFLREDVYRGEKVDRMPDVTVYF
;
A
#
# COMPACT_ATOMS: atom_id res chain seq x y z
N MET A 1 -4.75 -29.82 -6.91
CA MET A 1 -4.73 -28.60 -7.74
C MET A 1 -3.89 -27.57 -7.00
N ARG A 2 -2.83 -27.07 -7.64
CA ARG A 2 -1.94 -26.06 -7.07
C ARG A 2 -2.39 -24.66 -7.48
N VAL A 3 -2.05 -23.66 -6.68
CA VAL A 3 -2.30 -22.24 -7.00
C VAL A 3 -1.03 -21.42 -6.82
N PHE A 4 -0.56 -20.79 -7.89
CA PHE A 4 0.55 -19.83 -7.86
C PHE A 4 0.01 -18.42 -8.04
N VAL A 5 0.42 -17.49 -7.18
CA VAL A 5 -0.02 -16.10 -7.17
C VAL A 5 1.18 -15.17 -7.24
N LEU A 6 1.22 -14.31 -8.27
CA LEU A 6 2.13 -13.17 -8.31
C LEU A 6 1.34 -11.88 -8.08
N GLY A 7 1.62 -11.21 -6.97
CA GLY A 7 1.21 -9.83 -6.76
C GLY A 7 2.20 -8.87 -7.39
N ILE A 8 1.72 -7.93 -8.20
CA ILE A 8 2.51 -6.78 -8.64
C ILE A 8 1.88 -5.57 -8.00
N ASP A 9 2.52 -5.01 -7.00
CA ASP A 9 1.92 -3.96 -6.19
C ASP A 9 1.84 -2.64 -6.95
N SER A 10 0.70 -1.95 -6.82
CA SER A 10 0.45 -0.67 -7.48
C SER A 10 0.43 -0.72 -9.01
N ALA A 11 0.25 -1.89 -9.64
CA ALA A 11 0.28 -2.03 -11.09
C ALA A 11 -0.96 -1.41 -11.74
N GLU A 12 -0.77 -0.32 -12.50
CA GLU A 12 -1.87 0.37 -13.18
C GLU A 12 -2.42 -0.48 -14.34
N PRO A 13 -3.68 -0.95 -14.28
CA PRO A 13 -4.24 -1.87 -15.29
C PRO A 13 -4.26 -1.29 -16.70
N ASP A 14 -4.47 0.02 -16.85
CA ASP A 14 -4.45 0.66 -18.18
C ASP A 14 -3.07 0.62 -18.84
N LEU A 15 -2.00 0.61 -18.04
CA LEU A 15 -0.64 0.46 -18.56
C LEU A 15 -0.37 -0.98 -18.97
N VAL A 16 -0.65 -1.93 -18.08
CA VAL A 16 -0.37 -3.35 -18.30
C VAL A 16 -1.20 -3.95 -19.45
N PHE A 17 -2.52 -3.75 -19.42
CA PHE A 17 -3.42 -4.47 -20.33
C PHE A 17 -3.78 -3.70 -21.61
N HIS A 18 -3.40 -2.43 -21.71
CA HIS A 18 -3.60 -1.64 -22.91
C HIS A 18 -2.27 -1.10 -23.44
N LYS A 19 -1.74 -0.02 -22.84
CA LYS A 19 -0.63 0.74 -23.42
C LYS A 19 0.62 -0.09 -23.67
N TRP A 20 0.92 -1.06 -22.80
CA TRP A 20 2.12 -1.88 -22.85
C TRP A 20 1.85 -3.36 -23.14
N SER A 21 0.60 -3.76 -23.41
CA SER A 21 0.22 -5.16 -23.65
C SER A 21 1.13 -5.88 -24.67
N SER A 22 1.49 -5.24 -25.77
CA SER A 22 2.38 -5.81 -26.79
C SER A 22 3.84 -6.01 -26.35
N LYS A 23 4.22 -5.46 -25.19
CA LYS A 23 5.55 -5.55 -24.59
C LYS A 23 5.60 -6.50 -23.39
N LEU A 24 4.45 -7.05 -22.98
CA LEU A 24 4.31 -7.93 -21.82
C LEU A 24 3.74 -9.28 -22.28
N PRO A 25 4.48 -10.06 -23.09
CA PRO A 25 3.97 -11.25 -23.74
C PRO A 25 3.47 -12.32 -22.76
N VAL A 26 4.08 -12.48 -21.58
CA VAL A 26 3.67 -13.50 -20.60
C VAL A 26 2.31 -13.12 -20.00
N LEU A 27 2.18 -11.89 -19.51
CA LEU A 27 0.91 -11.37 -18.99
C LEU A 27 -0.19 -11.35 -20.05
N GLU A 28 0.15 -11.02 -21.30
CA GLU A 28 -0.80 -11.06 -22.41
C GLU A 28 -1.24 -12.49 -22.75
N SER A 29 -0.35 -13.51 -22.65
CA SER A 29 -0.73 -14.92 -22.81
C SER A 29 -1.71 -15.35 -21.72
N LEU A 30 -1.38 -15.06 -20.45
CA LEU A 30 -2.26 -15.35 -19.30
C LEU A 30 -3.64 -14.68 -19.47
N ARG A 31 -3.67 -13.45 -20.00
CA ARG A 31 -4.91 -12.72 -20.27
C ARG A 31 -5.76 -13.36 -21.38
N LYS A 32 -5.12 -13.90 -22.42
CA LYS A 32 -5.81 -14.55 -23.56
C LYS A 32 -6.33 -15.94 -23.20
N GLU A 33 -5.59 -16.68 -22.38
CA GLU A 33 -5.89 -18.07 -22.03
C GLU A 33 -6.75 -18.19 -20.76
N GLY A 34 -6.76 -17.15 -19.92
CA GLY A 34 -7.48 -17.11 -18.65
C GLY A 34 -8.64 -16.11 -18.61
N ALA A 35 -9.13 -15.87 -17.40
CA ALA A 35 -10.10 -14.82 -17.11
C ALA A 35 -9.37 -13.59 -16.53
N TRP A 36 -9.82 -12.39 -16.91
CA TRP A 36 -9.27 -11.14 -16.40
C TRP A 36 -10.37 -10.10 -16.24
N GLY A 37 -10.15 -9.12 -15.36
CA GLY A 37 -11.08 -8.02 -15.15
C GLY A 37 -10.59 -7.03 -14.11
N ARG A 38 -11.21 -5.85 -14.09
CA ARG A 38 -10.95 -4.84 -13.06
C ARG A 38 -11.70 -5.19 -11.78
N ILE A 39 -11.00 -5.17 -10.66
CA ILE A 39 -11.57 -5.38 -9.33
C ILE A 39 -11.36 -4.10 -8.52
N SER A 40 -12.33 -3.76 -7.68
CA SER A 40 -12.21 -2.62 -6.77
C SER A 40 -11.27 -2.96 -5.62
N SER A 41 -10.36 -2.03 -5.30
CA SER A 41 -9.50 -2.10 -4.10
C SER A 41 -10.26 -1.66 -2.85
N THR A 42 -9.56 -1.65 -1.70
CA THR A 42 -10.05 -1.04 -0.46
C THR A 42 -10.18 0.47 -0.61
N VAL A 43 -10.96 1.07 0.28
CA VAL A 43 -10.92 2.52 0.52
C VAL A 43 -10.12 2.73 1.80
N PRO A 44 -9.03 3.53 1.81
CA PRO A 44 -8.24 3.94 0.65
C PRO A 44 -7.50 2.76 -0.03
N PRO A 45 -7.16 2.87 -1.33
CA PRO A 45 -6.39 1.87 -2.06
C PRO A 45 -4.91 2.01 -1.70
N ILE A 46 -4.50 1.42 -0.59
CA ILE A 46 -3.11 1.46 -0.08
C ILE A 46 -2.66 0.04 0.24
N THR A 47 -1.40 -0.28 -0.05
CA THR A 47 -0.75 -1.57 0.20
C THR A 47 -1.11 -2.24 1.53
N CYS A 48 -0.97 -1.54 2.66
CA CYS A 48 -1.17 -2.15 3.98
C CYS A 48 -2.63 -2.51 4.34
N PRO A 49 -3.66 -1.75 3.93
CA PRO A 49 -5.03 -2.24 4.02
C PRO A 49 -5.43 -3.22 2.90
N ALA A 50 -4.93 -3.02 1.67
CA ALA A 50 -5.41 -3.75 0.50
C ALA A 50 -4.97 -5.23 0.49
N TRP A 51 -3.68 -5.53 0.73
CA TRP A 51 -3.21 -6.93 0.73
C TRP A 51 -3.87 -7.81 1.81
N PRO A 52 -3.96 -7.39 3.09
CA PRO A 52 -4.72 -8.15 4.08
C PRO A 52 -6.18 -8.36 3.68
N SER A 53 -6.81 -7.36 3.05
CA SER A 53 -8.21 -7.48 2.61
C SER A 53 -8.36 -8.52 1.51
N ALA A 54 -7.51 -8.45 0.48
CA ALA A 54 -7.49 -9.40 -0.63
C ALA A 54 -7.27 -10.85 -0.17
N LEU A 55 -6.50 -11.04 0.90
CA LEU A 55 -6.09 -12.37 1.38
C LEU A 55 -6.96 -12.93 2.50
N SER A 56 -7.83 -12.12 3.09
CA SER A 56 -8.74 -12.53 4.17
C SER A 56 -10.21 -12.46 3.80
N GLY A 57 -10.57 -11.69 2.77
CA GLY A 57 -11.96 -11.39 2.42
C GLY A 57 -12.63 -10.36 3.34
N TYR A 58 -11.90 -9.80 4.31
CA TYR A 58 -12.40 -8.76 5.22
C TYR A 58 -12.02 -7.36 4.75
N ASN A 59 -12.90 -6.39 4.93
CA ASN A 59 -12.54 -4.98 4.72
C ASN A 59 -11.65 -4.47 5.87
N PRO A 60 -10.97 -3.32 5.69
CA PRO A 60 -10.00 -2.85 6.67
C PRO A 60 -10.54 -2.49 8.06
N GLY A 61 -11.86 -2.29 8.21
CA GLY A 61 -12.51 -2.05 9.49
C GLY A 61 -12.42 -3.20 10.50
N HIS A 62 -12.15 -4.44 10.06
CA HIS A 62 -11.93 -5.58 10.97
C HIS A 62 -10.56 -5.55 11.66
N PHE A 63 -9.56 -4.97 11.01
CA PHE A 63 -8.19 -4.92 11.54
C PHE A 63 -7.66 -3.50 11.80
N GLY A 64 -8.44 -2.47 11.45
CA GLY A 64 -8.21 -1.08 11.84
C GLY A 64 -7.07 -0.42 11.06
N LEU A 65 -6.94 -0.75 9.77
CA LEU A 65 -5.85 -0.24 8.92
C LEU A 65 -6.39 0.62 7.79
N TYR A 66 -5.81 1.80 7.61
CA TYR A 66 -6.17 2.72 6.54
C TYR A 66 -4.94 3.36 5.89
N ASP A 67 -3.73 3.02 6.36
CA ASP A 67 -2.44 3.47 5.84
C ASP A 67 -1.33 2.54 6.37
N LEU A 68 -0.07 2.77 5.98
CA LEU A 68 1.14 2.15 6.53
C LEU A 68 1.36 2.46 8.02
N ARG A 69 0.76 3.55 8.48
CA ARG A 69 0.75 3.95 9.88
C ARG A 69 -0.69 4.08 10.36
N TYR A 70 -0.93 3.74 11.61
CA TYR A 70 -2.22 3.97 12.25
C TYR A 70 -2.04 4.86 13.46
N ARG A 71 -3.04 5.69 13.75
CA ARG A 71 -3.04 6.54 14.94
C ARG A 71 -3.23 5.66 16.17
N LYS A 72 -2.41 5.85 17.19
CA LYS A 72 -2.58 5.12 18.45
C LYS A 72 -3.85 5.61 19.14
N PRO A 73 -4.70 4.70 19.67
CA PRO A 73 -5.92 5.10 20.39
C PRO A 73 -5.60 6.10 21.50
N GLY A 74 -6.48 7.10 21.69
CA GLY A 74 -6.30 8.12 22.73
C GLY A 74 -5.17 9.13 22.45
N THR A 75 -4.74 9.28 21.19
CA THR A 75 -3.72 10.27 20.79
C THR A 75 -4.14 10.96 19.49
N TYR A 76 -3.71 12.19 19.26
CA TYR A 76 -3.95 12.88 17.99
C TYR A 76 -2.89 12.56 16.94
N THR A 77 -1.62 12.55 17.35
CA THR A 77 -0.48 12.55 16.42
C THR A 77 0.62 11.54 16.78
N ASP A 78 0.33 10.56 17.63
CA ASP A 78 1.21 9.41 17.86
C ASP A 78 0.77 8.23 16.96
N PHE A 79 1.75 7.61 16.30
CA PHE A 79 1.52 6.64 15.24
C PHE A 79 2.23 5.32 15.51
N GLY A 80 1.52 4.22 15.29
CA GLY A 80 2.12 2.90 15.13
C GLY A 80 2.47 2.62 13.68
N ILE A 81 3.45 1.75 13.45
CA ILE A 81 3.76 1.18 12.13
C ILE A 81 3.04 -0.16 12.01
N VAL A 82 2.46 -0.43 10.84
CA VAL A 82 1.76 -1.69 10.56
C VAL A 82 2.73 -2.88 10.61
N ASN A 83 2.25 -4.01 11.15
CA ASN A 83 2.96 -5.28 11.14
C ASN A 83 1.93 -6.44 11.09
N SER A 84 2.38 -7.69 11.00
CA SER A 84 1.46 -8.84 10.89
C SER A 84 0.52 -9.01 12.08
N LYS A 85 0.92 -8.57 13.28
CA LYS A 85 0.15 -8.77 14.53
C LYS A 85 -1.11 -7.91 14.59
N VAL A 86 -1.20 -6.83 13.80
CA VAL A 86 -2.41 -6.00 13.78
C VAL A 86 -3.53 -6.61 12.94
N VAL A 87 -3.19 -7.49 12.00
CA VAL A 87 -4.14 -8.25 11.18
C VAL A 87 -4.65 -9.44 11.99
N GLY A 88 -5.75 -9.21 12.73
CA GLY A 88 -6.33 -10.17 13.66
C GLY A 88 -7.32 -11.17 13.03
N VAL A 89 -7.33 -11.29 11.71
CA VAL A 89 -8.24 -12.17 10.96
C VAL A 89 -7.44 -13.23 10.20
N PRO A 90 -7.97 -14.46 10.03
CA PRO A 90 -7.33 -15.48 9.21
C PRO A 90 -7.16 -15.02 7.76
N ARG A 91 -5.98 -15.27 7.20
CA ARG A 91 -5.71 -15.12 5.76
C ARG A 91 -5.72 -16.49 5.10
N VAL A 92 -5.70 -16.50 3.76
CA VAL A 92 -5.80 -17.72 2.95
C VAL A 92 -4.85 -18.83 3.43
N TRP A 93 -3.58 -18.53 3.72
CA TRP A 93 -2.62 -19.53 4.21
C TRP A 93 -2.89 -20.03 5.63
N ASP A 94 -3.55 -19.25 6.48
CA ASP A 94 -3.95 -19.68 7.82
C ASP A 94 -5.06 -20.73 7.70
N ILE A 95 -6.01 -20.51 6.79
CA ILE A 95 -7.08 -21.45 6.46
C ILE A 95 -6.52 -22.73 5.82
N LEU A 96 -5.59 -22.60 4.87
CA LEU A 96 -4.93 -23.73 4.22
C LEU A 96 -4.10 -24.56 5.22
N THR A 97 -3.35 -23.90 6.10
CA THR A 97 -2.60 -24.56 7.19
C THR A 97 -3.51 -25.39 8.08
N ALA A 98 -4.68 -24.85 8.48
CA ALA A 98 -5.64 -25.57 9.30
C ALA A 98 -6.23 -26.82 8.60
N LYS A 99 -6.20 -26.86 7.26
CA LYS A 99 -6.60 -28.01 6.45
C LYS A 99 -5.45 -28.97 6.10
N GLY A 100 -4.25 -28.73 6.64
CA GLY A 100 -3.07 -29.55 6.35
C GLY A 100 -2.44 -29.30 4.98
N LEU A 101 -2.84 -28.24 4.28
CA LEU A 101 -2.28 -27.85 2.97
C LEU A 101 -1.04 -26.97 3.14
N LYS A 102 -0.10 -27.08 2.21
CA LYS A 102 1.22 -26.45 2.27
C LYS A 102 1.24 -25.12 1.52
N SER A 103 1.72 -24.07 2.17
CA SER A 103 1.81 -22.72 1.62
C SER A 103 3.25 -22.19 1.59
N GLY A 104 3.67 -21.62 0.46
CA GLY A 104 4.86 -20.76 0.35
C GLY A 104 4.43 -19.30 0.22
N VAL A 105 4.83 -18.44 1.16
CA VAL A 105 4.41 -17.01 1.18
C VAL A 105 5.65 -16.11 1.24
N ILE A 106 5.91 -15.35 0.19
CA ILE A 106 7.15 -14.59 0.05
C ILE A 106 6.84 -13.12 -0.22
N PHE A 107 7.44 -12.21 0.54
CA PHE A 107 7.34 -10.76 0.32
C PHE A 107 5.93 -10.17 0.30
N VAL A 108 4.93 -10.91 0.78
CA VAL A 108 3.56 -10.39 0.90
C VAL A 108 3.52 -9.30 1.98
N PRO A 109 3.01 -8.09 1.71
CA PRO A 109 2.94 -7.02 2.70
C PRO A 109 2.26 -7.42 4.01
N THR A 110 2.62 -6.77 5.11
CA THR A 110 2.07 -7.03 6.47
C THR A 110 2.33 -8.46 7.00
N THR A 111 3.46 -9.05 6.63
CA THR A 111 3.87 -10.39 7.08
C THR A 111 5.01 -10.38 8.10
N TYR A 112 5.64 -9.25 8.41
CA TYR A 112 6.61 -9.19 9.50
C TYR A 112 5.93 -8.93 10.85
N PRO A 113 6.28 -9.66 11.94
CA PRO A 113 7.05 -10.91 11.93
C PRO A 113 6.26 -12.07 11.31
N PRO A 114 6.92 -13.03 10.65
CA PRO A 114 6.26 -14.12 9.92
C PRO A 114 5.42 -14.99 10.86
N SER A 115 4.22 -15.36 10.41
CA SER A 115 3.34 -16.29 11.12
C SER A 115 3.77 -17.74 10.88
N ARG A 116 3.38 -18.61 11.82
CA ARG A 116 3.57 -20.07 11.65
C ARG A 116 2.53 -20.58 10.67
N ILE A 117 2.97 -21.26 9.62
CA ILE A 117 2.12 -21.87 8.59
C ILE A 117 2.64 -23.27 8.26
N ASN A 118 1.78 -24.13 7.72
CA ASN A 118 2.25 -25.38 7.13
C ASN A 118 2.96 -25.06 5.80
N GLY A 119 4.30 -25.07 5.80
CA GLY A 119 5.12 -24.60 4.67
C GLY A 119 6.13 -23.55 5.14
N PHE A 120 6.29 -22.46 4.39
CA PHE A 120 7.27 -21.42 4.70
C PHE A 120 6.80 -20.00 4.36
N MET A 121 7.31 -19.03 5.12
CA MET A 121 7.06 -17.60 4.95
C MET A 121 8.38 -16.81 4.95
N VAL A 122 8.50 -15.86 4.03
CA VAL A 122 9.54 -14.82 4.03
C VAL A 122 8.82 -13.48 4.08
N SER A 123 9.07 -12.68 5.12
CA SER A 123 8.35 -11.42 5.31
C SER A 123 8.77 -10.33 4.32
N SER A 124 7.90 -9.34 4.16
CA SER A 124 8.06 -8.24 3.20
C SER A 124 8.73 -6.99 3.79
N PHE A 125 8.59 -5.86 3.08
CA PHE A 125 8.92 -4.52 3.57
C PHE A 125 8.27 -4.25 4.93
N LEU A 126 8.87 -3.33 5.70
CA LEU A 126 8.69 -3.17 7.16
C LEU A 126 9.32 -4.26 8.04
N THR A 127 9.99 -5.24 7.44
CA THR A 127 11.02 -6.00 8.16
C THR A 127 12.13 -5.03 8.61
N PRO A 128 12.48 -4.95 9.91
CA PRO A 128 13.38 -3.90 10.40
C PRO A 128 14.78 -3.97 9.79
N THR A 129 15.39 -5.15 9.79
CA THR A 129 16.76 -5.36 9.30
C THR A 129 16.96 -6.81 8.86
N VAL A 130 18.06 -7.10 8.16
CA VAL A 130 18.43 -8.45 7.72
C VAL A 130 18.75 -9.36 8.92
N GLU A 131 19.12 -8.82 10.07
CA GLU A 131 19.35 -9.56 11.32
C GLU A 131 18.04 -10.03 11.95
N SER A 132 16.91 -9.38 11.64
CA SER A 132 15.59 -9.71 12.18
C SER A 132 15.14 -11.14 11.82
N PRO A 133 14.25 -11.78 12.61
CA PRO A 133 13.68 -13.09 12.29
C PRO A 133 12.59 -12.97 11.22
N PHE A 134 13.01 -12.73 9.98
CA PHE A 134 12.12 -12.43 8.84
C PHE A 134 11.62 -13.67 8.08
N THR A 135 11.93 -14.88 8.55
CA THR A 135 11.44 -16.13 7.93
C THR A 135 10.79 -17.07 8.94
N TYR A 136 9.87 -17.90 8.44
CA TYR A 136 9.36 -19.08 9.12
C TYR A 136 9.39 -20.28 8.16
N PRO A 137 9.84 -21.47 8.60
CA PRO A 137 10.66 -21.70 9.79
C PRO A 137 11.96 -20.87 9.75
N PRO A 138 12.60 -20.56 10.90
CA PRO A 138 13.82 -19.74 10.93
C PRO A 138 14.97 -20.28 10.07
N ALA A 139 15.02 -21.59 9.83
CA ALA A 139 16.02 -22.25 8.99
C ALA A 139 16.00 -21.78 7.52
N ILE A 140 14.84 -21.30 7.03
CA ILE A 140 14.67 -20.80 5.66
C ILE A 140 15.54 -19.56 5.39
N LYS A 141 15.82 -18.77 6.43
CA LYS A 141 16.68 -17.58 6.33
C LYS A 141 18.01 -17.88 5.64
N LYS A 142 18.66 -19.00 5.97
CA LYS A 142 19.95 -19.38 5.37
C LYS A 142 19.82 -19.57 3.86
N ILE A 143 18.79 -20.29 3.41
CA ILE A 143 18.52 -20.59 1.99
C ILE A 143 18.27 -19.31 1.21
N VAL A 144 17.46 -18.40 1.78
CA VAL A 144 17.14 -17.10 1.18
C VAL A 144 18.39 -16.23 1.02
N LEU A 145 19.22 -16.14 2.05
CA LEU A 145 20.44 -15.33 2.00
C LEU A 145 21.47 -15.94 1.04
N GLU A 146 21.64 -17.26 1.01
CA GLU A 146 22.53 -17.93 0.06
C GLU A 146 22.09 -17.73 -1.40
N ALA A 147 20.77 -17.65 -1.67
CA ALA A 147 20.22 -17.42 -3.00
C ALA A 147 20.73 -16.12 -3.66
N VAL A 148 21.09 -15.14 -2.84
CA VAL A 148 21.50 -13.79 -3.27
C VAL A 148 22.98 -13.51 -2.95
N GLY A 149 23.72 -14.51 -2.48
CA GLY A 149 25.16 -14.38 -2.20
C GLY A 149 25.51 -13.80 -0.82
N GLY A 150 24.57 -13.82 0.13
CA GLY A 150 24.80 -13.45 1.53
C GLY A 150 23.92 -12.30 2.03
N PRO A 151 23.96 -12.03 3.36
CA PRO A 151 23.13 -11.00 4.01
C PRO A 151 23.33 -9.58 3.45
N GLN A 152 24.54 -9.24 3.01
CA GLN A 152 24.89 -7.94 2.45
C GLN A 152 24.23 -7.65 1.11
N ASN A 153 23.80 -8.69 0.40
CA ASN A 153 23.12 -8.60 -0.90
C ASN A 153 21.60 -8.78 -0.78
N TYR A 154 21.09 -9.04 0.43
CA TYR A 154 19.66 -9.24 0.63
C TYR A 154 18.95 -7.89 0.76
N ILE A 155 18.05 -7.62 -0.18
CA ILE A 155 17.36 -6.33 -0.28
C ILE A 155 15.94 -6.49 0.26
N ILE A 156 15.67 -5.91 1.44
CA ILE A 156 14.33 -5.92 2.05
C ILE A 156 13.36 -5.05 1.22
N ASP A 157 13.74 -3.80 0.97
CA ASP A 157 13.00 -2.82 0.20
C ASP A 157 13.96 -1.73 -0.30
N VAL A 158 13.52 -0.93 -1.26
CA VAL A 158 14.23 0.27 -1.71
C VAL A 158 13.65 1.47 -0.97
N TYR A 159 14.34 1.93 0.09
CA TYR A 159 13.88 3.02 0.95
C TYR A 159 14.15 4.41 0.35
N ASP A 160 13.48 5.44 0.89
CA ASP A 160 13.61 6.85 0.46
C ASP A 160 13.40 7.11 -1.04
N TYR A 161 12.75 6.19 -1.73
CA TYR A 161 12.46 6.23 -3.16
C TYR A 161 11.86 7.55 -3.66
N ARG A 162 11.11 8.28 -2.82
CA ARG A 162 10.52 9.59 -3.17
C ARG A 162 11.52 10.74 -3.23
N ARG A 163 12.73 10.57 -2.69
CA ARG A 163 13.77 11.60 -2.54
C ARG A 163 15.10 11.23 -3.17
N LYS A 164 15.27 9.96 -3.54
CA LYS A 164 16.47 9.43 -4.18
C LYS A 164 16.63 10.00 -5.59
N ASP A 165 17.87 10.04 -6.08
CA ASP A 165 18.15 10.34 -7.47
C ASP A 165 17.40 9.34 -8.38
N PRO A 166 16.70 9.78 -9.43
CA PRO A 166 15.91 8.88 -10.27
C PRO A 166 16.70 7.77 -10.98
N ARG A 167 17.97 7.99 -11.34
CA ARG A 167 18.80 6.96 -12.01
C ARG A 167 19.29 5.93 -11.01
N GLU A 168 19.76 6.40 -9.85
CA GLU A 168 20.14 5.53 -8.73
C GLU A 168 18.94 4.66 -8.31
N LEU A 169 17.76 5.27 -8.16
CA LEU A 169 16.53 4.55 -7.85
C LEU A 169 16.18 3.51 -8.91
N TYR A 170 16.25 3.86 -10.19
CA TYR A 170 15.93 2.95 -11.28
C TYR A 170 16.83 1.69 -11.25
N GLU A 171 18.15 1.87 -11.09
CA GLU A 171 19.09 0.76 -10.99
C GLU A 171 18.86 -0.10 -9.74
N GLU A 172 18.60 0.52 -8.57
CA GLU A 172 18.26 -0.22 -7.35
C GLU A 172 16.98 -1.06 -7.53
N LEU A 173 15.97 -0.55 -8.23
CA LEU A 173 14.73 -1.26 -8.50
C LEU A 173 14.91 -2.40 -9.51
N ARG A 174 15.79 -2.25 -10.51
CA ARG A 174 16.20 -3.35 -11.40
C ARG A 174 16.85 -4.49 -10.62
N LEU A 175 17.80 -4.14 -9.75
CA LEU A 175 18.50 -5.10 -8.89
C LEU A 175 17.56 -5.76 -7.87
N LYS A 176 16.63 -5.00 -7.30
CA LYS A 176 15.59 -5.53 -6.39
C LYS A 176 14.67 -6.52 -7.10
N THR A 177 14.26 -6.22 -8.32
CA THR A 177 13.42 -7.13 -9.13
C THR A 177 14.15 -8.45 -9.38
N GLU A 178 15.42 -8.38 -9.80
CA GLU A 178 16.26 -9.58 -10.00
C GLU A 178 16.44 -10.37 -8.69
N HIS A 179 16.73 -9.68 -7.59
CA HIS A 179 16.84 -10.26 -6.25
C HIS A 179 15.57 -11.05 -5.87
N ASP A 180 14.39 -10.44 -6.02
CA ASP A 180 13.13 -11.05 -5.58
C ASP A 180 12.85 -12.33 -6.34
N PHE A 181 13.01 -12.31 -7.66
CA PHE A 181 12.78 -13.48 -8.50
C PHE A 181 13.84 -14.57 -8.31
N LYS A 182 15.09 -14.23 -7.99
CA LYS A 182 16.11 -15.20 -7.55
C LYS A 182 15.66 -15.94 -6.28
N VAL A 183 15.16 -15.22 -5.28
CA VAL A 183 14.64 -15.82 -4.03
C VAL A 183 13.41 -16.69 -4.30
N ILE A 184 12.45 -16.18 -5.08
CA ILE A 184 11.21 -16.90 -5.42
C ILE A 184 11.53 -18.24 -6.08
N ARG A 185 12.33 -18.23 -7.15
CA ARG A 185 12.69 -19.46 -7.87
C ARG A 185 13.51 -20.41 -7.02
N ARG A 186 14.44 -19.90 -6.21
CA ARG A 186 15.21 -20.74 -5.27
C ARG A 186 14.29 -21.49 -4.32
N LEU A 187 13.27 -20.84 -3.77
CA LEU A 187 12.33 -21.46 -2.84
C LEU A 187 11.38 -22.43 -3.53
N LEU A 188 10.90 -22.13 -4.75
CA LEU A 188 10.14 -23.08 -5.57
C LEU A 188 10.91 -24.39 -5.82
N GLN A 189 12.19 -24.28 -6.19
CA GLN A 189 13.05 -25.44 -6.46
C GLN A 189 13.41 -26.23 -5.19
N THR A 190 13.63 -25.52 -4.08
CA THR A 190 14.03 -26.16 -2.81
C THR A 190 12.86 -26.87 -2.14
N TYR A 191 11.64 -26.33 -2.30
CA TYR A 191 10.42 -26.85 -1.70
C TYR A 191 9.35 -27.06 -2.78
N PRO A 192 9.47 -28.09 -3.63
CA PRO A 192 8.55 -28.32 -4.75
C PRO A 192 7.16 -28.83 -4.31
N ASP A 193 7.03 -29.26 -3.06
CA ASP A 193 5.79 -29.80 -2.50
C ASP A 193 4.97 -28.71 -1.79
N TRP A 194 4.16 -28.00 -2.57
CA TRP A 194 3.26 -26.93 -2.13
C TRP A 194 1.89 -27.04 -2.80
N ASP A 195 0.86 -26.54 -2.12
CA ASP A 195 -0.51 -26.41 -2.64
C ASP A 195 -0.83 -24.97 -3.03
N PHE A 196 -0.30 -24.01 -2.28
CA PHE A 196 -0.43 -22.57 -2.53
C PHE A 196 0.93 -21.89 -2.48
N PHE A 197 1.26 -21.07 -3.48
CA PHE A 197 2.47 -20.27 -3.48
C PHE A 197 2.13 -18.83 -3.86
N MET A 198 2.56 -17.88 -3.05
CA MET A 198 2.33 -16.46 -3.31
C MET A 198 3.60 -15.65 -3.12
N ALA A 199 3.90 -14.80 -4.09
CA ALA A 199 4.92 -13.77 -3.99
C ALA A 199 4.34 -12.39 -4.34
N VAL A 200 4.89 -11.31 -3.78
CA VAL A 200 4.53 -9.93 -4.14
C VAL A 200 5.79 -9.14 -4.51
N ILE A 201 5.73 -8.40 -5.61
CA ILE A 201 6.82 -7.58 -6.11
C ILE A 201 6.61 -6.10 -5.73
N MET A 202 7.58 -5.61 -4.96
CA MET A 202 7.93 -4.24 -4.57
C MET A 202 7.81 -3.09 -5.60
N THR A 203 8.38 -3.37 -6.76
CA THR A 203 9.26 -2.39 -7.41
C THR A 203 8.48 -1.39 -8.25
N VAL A 204 7.34 -1.80 -8.80
CA VAL A 204 6.45 -0.94 -9.59
C VAL A 204 5.90 0.21 -8.74
N ASP A 205 5.40 -0.04 -7.53
CA ASP A 205 4.94 1.02 -6.63
C ASP A 205 6.02 2.09 -6.37
N ARG A 206 7.24 1.64 -6.02
CA ARG A 206 8.37 2.52 -5.74
C ARG A 206 8.76 3.33 -6.96
N ALA A 207 8.80 2.68 -8.12
CA ALA A 207 9.13 3.32 -9.39
C ALA A 207 8.12 4.41 -9.74
N GLN A 208 6.82 4.13 -9.65
CA GLN A 208 5.76 5.05 -10.05
C GLN A 208 5.74 6.33 -9.22
N HIS A 209 6.17 6.27 -7.96
CA HIS A 209 6.28 7.47 -7.12
C HIS A 209 7.29 8.50 -7.62
N THR A 210 8.28 8.11 -8.43
CA THR A 210 9.40 8.97 -8.83
C THR A 210 9.58 9.06 -10.35
N LEU A 211 9.40 7.95 -11.05
CA LEU A 211 9.67 7.82 -12.48
C LEU A 211 8.48 8.22 -13.38
N TRP A 212 7.26 8.34 -12.84
CA TRP A 212 6.05 8.67 -13.63
C TRP A 212 6.20 9.94 -14.47
N LYS A 213 6.90 10.93 -13.93
CA LYS A 213 7.14 12.21 -14.60
C LYS A 213 8.03 12.12 -15.85
N PHE A 214 8.77 11.03 -16.06
CA PHE A 214 9.58 10.85 -17.27
C PHE A 214 8.81 10.13 -18.39
N PHE A 215 7.78 9.37 -18.02
CA PHE A 215 6.95 8.58 -18.93
C PHE A 215 5.72 9.35 -19.43
N ASP A 216 5.07 10.11 -18.56
CA ASP A 216 3.76 10.71 -18.84
C ASP A 216 3.89 12.17 -19.26
N LYS A 217 3.75 12.43 -20.58
CA LYS A 217 3.83 13.76 -21.19
C LYS A 217 2.82 14.78 -20.65
N GLU A 218 1.73 14.32 -20.05
CA GLU A 218 0.69 15.17 -19.46
C GLU A 218 0.90 15.41 -17.95
N HIS A 219 1.98 14.85 -17.37
CA HIS A 219 2.34 15.09 -15.98
C HIS A 219 2.82 16.56 -15.80
N PRO A 220 2.37 17.29 -14.76
CA PRO A 220 2.75 18.72 -14.61
C PRO A 220 4.24 18.98 -14.42
N ARG A 221 4.98 17.95 -14.00
CA ARG A 221 6.44 17.98 -13.85
C ARG A 221 7.14 17.13 -14.91
N TYR A 222 6.53 16.94 -16.08
CA TYR A 222 7.10 16.13 -17.14
C TYR A 222 8.53 16.59 -17.48
N VAL A 223 9.44 15.63 -17.59
CA VAL A 223 10.81 15.86 -18.04
C VAL A 223 11.12 14.77 -19.07
N ASP A 224 11.49 15.16 -20.29
CA ASP A 224 11.99 14.22 -21.28
C ASP A 224 13.45 13.87 -20.95
N ASP A 225 13.65 12.67 -20.41
CA ASP A 225 14.96 12.14 -20.07
C ASP A 225 15.13 10.80 -20.82
N PRO A 226 16.00 10.73 -21.85
CA PRO A 226 16.15 9.54 -22.67
C PRO A 226 16.52 8.27 -21.90
N GLU A 227 17.16 8.40 -20.74
CA GLU A 227 17.57 7.26 -19.90
C GLU A 227 16.45 6.77 -18.96
N LEU A 228 15.45 7.61 -18.70
CA LEU A 228 14.41 7.32 -17.70
C LEU A 228 12.99 7.26 -18.27
N ARG A 229 12.76 7.77 -19.49
CA ARG A 229 11.43 7.82 -20.13
C ARG A 229 10.76 6.44 -20.24
N ASP A 230 11.57 5.41 -20.43
CA ASP A 230 11.13 4.03 -20.56
C ASP A 230 11.32 3.23 -19.26
N GLY A 231 11.92 3.80 -18.21
CA GLY A 231 12.27 3.07 -16.98
C GLY A 231 11.08 2.42 -16.26
N LEU A 232 9.88 3.01 -16.35
CA LEU A 232 8.66 2.34 -15.87
C LEU A 232 8.29 1.13 -16.73
N LEU A 233 8.32 1.26 -18.05
CA LEU A 233 8.04 0.15 -18.97
C LEU A 233 9.08 -0.95 -18.81
N ASP A 234 10.36 -0.60 -18.75
CA ASP A 234 11.47 -1.55 -18.63
C ASP A 234 11.36 -2.41 -17.36
N LEU A 235 10.95 -1.83 -16.23
CA LEU A 235 10.66 -2.60 -15.01
C LEU A 235 9.48 -3.58 -15.19
N HIS A 236 8.43 -3.18 -15.91
CA HIS A 236 7.31 -4.09 -16.19
C HIS A 236 7.74 -5.23 -17.13
N VAL A 237 8.54 -4.94 -18.16
CA VAL A 237 9.12 -5.93 -19.06
C VAL A 237 10.01 -6.91 -18.29
N GLN A 238 10.87 -6.40 -17.39
CA GLN A 238 11.70 -7.25 -16.54
C GLN A 238 10.84 -8.19 -15.68
N ILE A 239 9.76 -7.69 -15.07
CA ILE A 239 8.84 -8.53 -14.27
C ILE A 239 8.15 -9.59 -15.13
N ASP A 240 7.71 -9.23 -16.35
CA ASP A 240 7.08 -10.16 -17.30
C ASP A 240 8.03 -11.30 -17.70
N GLU A 241 9.27 -10.97 -18.06
CA GLU A 241 10.31 -11.95 -18.41
C GLU A 241 10.71 -12.84 -17.22
N GLU A 242 10.82 -12.27 -16.03
CA GLU A 242 11.11 -13.02 -14.80
C GLU A 242 9.93 -13.92 -14.38
N LEU A 243 8.69 -13.48 -14.62
CA LEU A 243 7.49 -14.30 -14.46
C LEU A 243 7.53 -15.49 -15.44
N GLY A 244 7.82 -15.27 -16.72
CA GLY A 244 7.96 -16.34 -17.71
C GLY A 244 8.94 -17.44 -17.25
N ARG A 245 10.15 -17.03 -16.85
CA ARG A 245 11.17 -17.95 -16.29
C ARG A 245 10.74 -18.65 -14.99
N THR A 246 9.83 -18.05 -14.25
CA THR A 246 9.28 -18.65 -13.02
C THR A 246 8.18 -19.66 -13.34
N LEU A 247 7.36 -19.40 -14.35
CA LEU A 247 6.32 -20.31 -14.83
C LEU A 247 6.90 -21.62 -15.39
N GLU A 248 8.10 -21.58 -15.98
CA GLU A 248 8.83 -22.79 -16.41
C GLU A 248 9.16 -23.77 -15.26
N LEU A 249 9.15 -23.28 -14.00
CA LEU A 249 9.47 -24.09 -12.82
C LEU A 249 8.24 -24.64 -12.10
N ILE A 250 7.03 -24.18 -12.43
CA ILE A 250 5.80 -24.63 -11.77
C ILE A 250 5.12 -25.73 -12.59
N PRO A 251 4.43 -26.69 -11.95
CA PRO A 251 3.72 -27.75 -12.67
C PRO A 251 2.62 -27.21 -13.59
N GLU A 252 2.44 -27.83 -14.77
CA GLU A 252 1.42 -27.43 -15.76
C GLU A 252 -0.02 -27.47 -15.22
N ASP A 253 -0.30 -28.27 -14.19
CA ASP A 253 -1.62 -28.37 -13.54
C ASP A 253 -1.89 -27.28 -12.48
N THR A 254 -1.07 -26.22 -12.48
CA THR A 254 -1.16 -25.10 -11.53
C THR A 254 -2.08 -24.00 -12.07
N ALA A 255 -3.04 -23.54 -11.26
CA ALA A 255 -3.77 -22.31 -11.52
C ALA A 255 -2.86 -21.09 -11.22
N VAL A 256 -2.68 -20.21 -12.21
CA VAL A 256 -1.86 -19.00 -12.09
C VAL A 256 -2.76 -17.78 -11.92
N ILE A 257 -2.47 -16.96 -10.91
CA ILE A 257 -3.15 -15.68 -10.66
C ILE A 257 -2.12 -14.57 -10.64
N VAL A 258 -2.34 -13.54 -11.45
CA VAL A 258 -1.61 -12.27 -11.34
C VAL A 258 -2.60 -11.21 -10.90
N LEU A 259 -2.28 -10.47 -9.84
CA LEU A 259 -3.13 -9.39 -9.35
C LEU A 259 -2.33 -8.20 -8.82
N SER A 260 -3.04 -7.10 -8.64
CA SER A 260 -2.54 -5.93 -7.96
C SER A 260 -3.52 -5.54 -6.85
N ASP A 261 -2.97 -4.94 -5.80
CA ASP A 261 -3.73 -4.43 -4.67
C ASP A 261 -4.37 -3.07 -4.98
N HIS A 262 -3.72 -2.24 -5.81
CA HIS A 262 -4.25 -0.99 -6.34
C HIS A 262 -3.56 -0.57 -7.65
N GLY A 263 -4.09 0.46 -8.31
CA GLY A 263 -3.43 1.09 -9.47
C GLY A 263 -2.65 2.35 -9.09
N ALA A 264 -2.25 3.11 -10.10
CA ALA A 264 -1.55 4.37 -9.93
C ALA A 264 -1.92 5.36 -11.03
N LYS A 265 -1.85 6.65 -10.72
CA LYS A 265 -2.14 7.70 -11.68
C LYS A 265 -1.25 8.91 -11.45
N ARG A 266 -1.14 9.75 -12.48
CA ARG A 266 -0.49 11.06 -12.39
C ARG A 266 -1.06 11.88 -11.21
N MET A 267 -0.15 12.55 -10.52
CA MET A 267 -0.50 13.50 -9.46
C MET A 267 -0.41 14.92 -10.03
N PHE A 268 -1.54 15.62 -10.06
CA PHE A 268 -1.57 17.01 -10.53
C PHE A 268 -1.15 17.99 -9.43
N TYR A 269 -1.88 17.93 -8.32
CA TYR A 269 -1.74 18.81 -7.18
C TYR A 269 -1.82 18.01 -5.88
N ARG A 270 -1.54 18.68 -4.77
CA ARG A 270 -1.74 18.15 -3.42
C ARG A 270 -2.59 19.13 -2.63
N ILE A 271 -3.68 18.64 -2.04
CA ILE A 271 -4.53 19.43 -1.15
C ILE A 271 -4.05 19.25 0.28
N ASN A 272 -3.71 20.35 0.95
CA ASN A 272 -3.39 20.34 2.37
C ASN A 272 -4.69 20.44 3.18
N VAL A 273 -5.30 19.28 3.45
CA VAL A 273 -6.65 19.22 4.05
C VAL A 273 -6.75 19.96 5.39
N ASN A 274 -5.71 19.90 6.23
CA ASN A 274 -5.71 20.64 7.50
C ASN A 274 -5.68 22.17 7.31
N GLU A 275 -5.16 22.69 6.20
CA GLU A 275 -5.27 24.12 5.88
C GLU A 275 -6.71 24.48 5.51
N VAL A 276 -7.38 23.64 4.73
CA VAL A 276 -8.81 23.81 4.39
C VAL A 276 -9.68 23.74 5.66
N LEU A 277 -9.46 22.74 6.52
CA LEU A 277 -10.18 22.65 7.79
C LEU A 277 -9.91 23.85 8.69
N ALA A 278 -8.70 24.42 8.67
CA ALA A 278 -8.40 25.61 9.44
C ALA A 278 -9.06 26.87 8.89
N SER A 279 -9.09 27.05 7.56
CA SER A 279 -9.75 28.21 6.91
C SER A 279 -11.26 28.20 7.09
N GLU A 280 -11.88 27.02 7.05
CA GLU A 280 -13.31 26.83 7.29
C GLU A 280 -13.66 26.76 8.79
N GLY A 281 -12.63 26.78 9.66
CA GLY A 281 -12.79 26.89 11.09
C GLY A 281 -13.03 25.57 11.84
N PHE A 282 -12.97 24.40 11.19
CA PHE A 282 -13.03 23.10 11.85
C PHE A 282 -11.75 22.75 12.62
N LEU A 283 -10.58 23.23 12.18
CA LEU A 283 -9.32 23.11 12.90
C LEU A 283 -8.94 24.45 13.51
N LYS A 284 -8.75 24.51 14.83
CA LYS A 284 -8.40 25.75 15.52
C LYS A 284 -6.93 25.77 15.87
N LEU A 285 -6.25 26.81 15.39
CA LEU A 285 -4.89 27.15 15.80
C LEU A 285 -4.95 28.26 16.84
N LYS A 286 -4.12 28.15 17.89
CA LYS A 286 -3.87 29.24 18.85
C LYS A 286 -3.10 30.38 18.18
N GLU A 287 -2.18 29.99 17.31
CA GLU A 287 -1.33 30.88 16.53
C GLU A 287 -1.04 30.23 15.18
N LYS A 288 -1.04 31.04 14.12
CA LYS A 288 -0.71 30.55 12.78
C LYS A 288 0.81 30.35 12.68
N PRO A 289 1.30 29.17 12.25
CA PRO A 289 2.73 28.94 12.13
C PRO A 289 3.35 29.82 11.03
N GLU A 290 4.57 30.30 11.27
CA GLU A 290 5.34 31.13 10.33
C GLU A 290 5.81 30.37 9.08
N SER A 291 5.87 29.04 9.15
CA SER A 291 6.32 28.16 8.06
C SER A 291 5.48 26.87 8.03
N PRO A 292 5.45 26.15 6.89
CA PRO A 292 4.71 24.91 6.78
C PRO A 292 5.16 23.85 7.80
N LEU A 293 4.21 23.25 8.50
CA LEU A 293 4.43 22.20 9.49
C LEU A 293 3.49 21.02 9.22
N SER A 294 3.95 19.81 9.54
CA SER A 294 3.04 18.68 9.69
C SER A 294 2.13 18.87 10.91
N LEU A 295 0.96 18.22 10.91
CA LEU A 295 0.02 18.24 12.05
C LEU A 295 0.73 17.82 13.35
N ALA A 296 1.57 16.79 13.31
CA ALA A 296 2.33 16.31 14.46
C ALA A 296 3.36 17.34 14.97
N GLN A 297 3.98 18.11 14.08
CA GLN A 297 4.87 19.20 14.50
C GLN A 297 4.10 20.36 15.12
N ALA A 298 2.95 20.74 14.55
CA ALA A 298 2.10 21.80 15.09
C ALA A 298 1.54 21.42 16.49
N ASP A 299 1.13 20.16 16.65
CA ASP A 299 0.67 19.60 17.93
C ASP A 299 1.77 19.62 19.00
N ARG A 300 2.98 19.13 18.68
CA ARG A 300 4.13 19.17 19.60
C ARG A 300 4.56 20.58 20.00
N LYS A 301 4.37 21.57 19.12
CA LYS A 301 4.61 22.98 19.43
C LYS A 301 3.47 23.63 20.21
N GLY A 302 2.38 22.90 20.49
CA GLY A 302 1.23 23.39 21.23
C GLY A 302 0.37 24.39 20.46
N LEU A 303 0.53 24.46 19.13
CA LEU A 303 -0.13 25.45 18.26
C LEU A 303 -1.59 25.13 17.98
N ILE A 304 -2.02 23.87 18.16
CA ILE A 304 -3.40 23.45 17.93
C ILE A 304 -4.22 23.62 19.22
N ASP A 305 -5.38 24.26 19.10
CA ASP A 305 -6.38 24.30 20.16
C ASP A 305 -7.37 23.15 20.00
N TRP A 306 -7.01 21.99 20.57
CA TRP A 306 -7.82 20.79 20.48
C TRP A 306 -9.21 20.94 21.12
N ASN A 307 -9.36 21.74 22.18
CA ASN A 307 -10.66 21.91 22.84
C ASN A 307 -11.69 22.63 21.95
N ARG A 308 -11.25 23.31 20.90
CA ARG A 308 -12.11 24.03 19.95
C ARG A 308 -12.03 23.48 18.52
N THR A 309 -11.15 22.51 18.28
CA THR A 309 -10.99 21.84 16.98
C THR A 309 -12.06 20.76 16.85
N GLN A 310 -12.88 20.84 15.82
CA GLN A 310 -13.96 19.90 15.52
C GLN A 310 -13.52 18.76 14.59
N ALA A 311 -12.57 19.01 13.69
CA ALA A 311 -12.06 17.98 12.78
C ALA A 311 -10.58 18.20 12.45
N PHE A 312 -9.89 17.11 12.15
CA PHE A 312 -8.50 17.11 11.70
C PHE A 312 -8.26 15.97 10.71
N ALA A 313 -7.29 16.12 9.84
CA ALA A 313 -7.00 15.17 8.78
C ALA A 313 -5.60 14.56 8.89
N LEU A 314 -5.51 13.29 8.53
CA LEU A 314 -4.30 12.53 8.28
C LEU A 314 -4.24 12.13 6.79
N GLY A 315 -3.19 11.38 6.43
CA GLY A 315 -2.97 10.89 5.08
C GLY A 315 -2.12 11.83 4.22
N ALA A 316 -1.39 11.26 3.26
CA ALA A 316 -0.48 12.00 2.38
C ALA A 316 -1.14 12.44 1.06
N TYR A 317 -1.78 11.49 0.38
CA TYR A 317 -2.39 11.65 -0.95
C TYR A 317 -3.92 11.61 -0.92
N ILE A 318 -4.46 10.93 0.09
CA ILE A 318 -5.89 10.75 0.33
C ILE A 318 -6.19 11.37 1.68
N ALA A 319 -7.27 12.15 1.76
CA ALA A 319 -7.69 12.70 3.05
C ALA A 319 -8.26 11.60 3.93
N GLN A 320 -7.80 11.53 5.16
CA GLN A 320 -8.36 10.67 6.21
C GLN A 320 -8.77 11.57 7.36
N VAL A 321 -10.03 11.97 7.39
CA VAL A 321 -10.53 12.97 8.34
C VAL A 321 -11.13 12.30 9.56
N PHE A 322 -10.83 12.86 10.72
CA PHE A 322 -11.33 12.43 12.02
C PHE A 322 -12.09 13.60 12.66
N ILE A 323 -13.31 13.31 13.13
CA ILE A 323 -14.09 14.22 13.96
C ILE A 323 -13.56 14.12 15.39
N ASN A 324 -13.32 15.27 16.00
CA ASN A 324 -12.83 15.38 17.36
C ASN A 324 -13.97 15.13 18.37
N LEU A 325 -14.43 13.89 18.40
CA LEU A 325 -15.61 13.42 19.11
C LEU A 325 -15.32 13.21 20.60
N GLU A 326 -16.21 13.71 21.46
CA GLU A 326 -16.19 13.45 22.90
C GLU A 326 -16.15 11.95 23.21
N GLU A 327 -15.42 11.58 24.27
CA GLU A 327 -15.20 10.20 24.74
C GLU A 327 -14.42 9.28 23.78
N ARG A 328 -14.20 9.68 22.52
CA ARG A 328 -13.30 9.00 21.58
C ARG A 328 -11.92 9.66 21.53
N GLU A 329 -11.90 10.99 21.47
CA GLU A 329 -10.67 11.77 21.37
C GLU A 329 -10.29 12.45 22.70
N PRO A 330 -8.98 12.64 22.99
CA PRO A 330 -8.53 13.12 24.31
C PRO A 330 -9.10 14.46 24.76
N LYS A 331 -9.44 15.33 23.80
CA LYS A 331 -10.03 16.66 24.02
C LYS A 331 -11.16 16.87 23.01
N GLY A 332 -12.02 15.85 22.87
CA GLY A 332 -13.18 15.89 21.98
C GLY A 332 -14.01 17.14 22.22
N SER A 333 -14.25 17.91 21.16
CA SER A 333 -15.02 19.16 21.20
C SER A 333 -16.42 19.02 20.59
N VAL A 334 -16.66 17.91 19.87
CA VAL A 334 -17.93 17.60 19.20
C VAL A 334 -18.69 16.59 20.05
N LYS A 335 -19.93 16.92 20.41
CA LYS A 335 -20.80 15.99 21.17
C LYS A 335 -21.28 14.86 20.28
N ARG A 336 -21.61 13.71 20.88
CA ARG A 336 -22.20 12.58 20.14
C ARG A 336 -23.47 12.95 19.37
N THR A 337 -24.29 13.86 19.89
CA THR A 337 -25.51 14.34 19.23
C THR A 337 -25.23 15.24 18.01
N GLU A 338 -24.03 15.81 17.90
CA GLU A 338 -23.62 16.73 16.83
C GLU A 338 -22.73 16.02 15.79
N TYR A 339 -22.34 14.76 16.04
CA TYR A 339 -21.36 14.03 15.23
C TYR A 339 -21.74 13.97 13.75
N GLU A 340 -22.99 13.59 13.46
CA GLU A 340 -23.48 13.44 12.08
C GLU A 340 -23.48 14.79 11.35
N GLU A 341 -23.98 15.84 12.00
CA GLU A 341 -24.05 17.19 11.43
C GLU A 341 -22.64 17.74 11.11
N VAL A 342 -21.71 17.67 12.06
CA VAL A 342 -20.33 18.15 11.85
C VAL A 342 -19.64 17.34 10.76
N ARG A 343 -19.87 16.03 10.72
CA ARG A 343 -19.30 15.14 9.70
C ARG A 343 -19.80 15.49 8.29
N GLU A 344 -21.10 15.73 8.14
CA GLU A 344 -21.70 16.16 6.88
C GLU A 344 -21.17 17.52 6.43
N GLN A 345 -21.07 18.51 7.33
CA GLN A 345 -20.51 19.82 7.02
C GLN A 345 -19.06 19.73 6.53
N VAL A 346 -18.23 18.92 7.20
CA VAL A 346 -16.84 18.67 6.78
C VAL A 346 -16.79 17.96 5.43
N ALA A 347 -17.65 16.97 5.20
CA ALA A 347 -17.74 16.28 3.92
C ALA A 347 -18.12 17.23 2.77
N ASP A 348 -19.09 18.12 3.00
CA ASP A 348 -19.54 19.09 2.00
C ASP A 348 -18.46 20.12 1.65
N VAL A 349 -17.74 20.63 2.66
CA VAL A 349 -16.58 21.50 2.45
C VAL A 349 -15.53 20.81 1.58
N LEU A 350 -15.17 19.58 1.91
CA LEU A 350 -14.13 18.85 1.17
C LEU A 350 -14.58 18.44 -0.23
N LYS A 351 -15.87 18.17 -0.41
CA LYS A 351 -16.48 17.95 -1.73
C LYS A 351 -16.41 19.21 -2.59
N GLY A 352 -16.52 20.39 -1.98
CA GLY A 352 -16.44 21.69 -2.63
C GLY A 352 -15.03 22.19 -2.98
N VAL A 353 -13.97 21.52 -2.53
CA VAL A 353 -12.57 21.93 -2.80
C VAL A 353 -12.30 22.00 -4.30
N ARG A 354 -11.64 23.09 -4.71
CA ARG A 354 -11.28 23.38 -6.10
C ARG A 354 -9.79 23.27 -6.31
N GLY A 355 -9.39 23.07 -7.56
CA GLY A 355 -7.98 23.12 -7.95
C GLY A 355 -7.44 24.55 -7.92
N PRO A 356 -6.12 24.71 -8.10
CA PRO A 356 -5.45 26.01 -7.96
C PRO A 356 -5.89 27.06 -8.98
N ASN A 357 -6.52 26.69 -10.09
CA ASN A 357 -7.07 27.62 -11.09
C ASN A 357 -8.59 27.83 -10.89
N GLY A 358 -9.16 27.38 -9.78
CA GLY A 358 -10.58 27.46 -9.48
C GLY A 358 -11.44 26.38 -10.16
N GLU A 359 -10.82 25.44 -10.87
CA GLU A 359 -11.50 24.34 -11.52
C GLU A 359 -12.18 23.40 -10.51
N ARG A 360 -13.33 22.83 -10.92
CA ARG A 360 -13.98 21.79 -10.12
C ARG A 360 -13.17 20.50 -10.19
N LEU A 361 -12.86 19.93 -9.04
CA LEU A 361 -12.27 18.61 -8.91
C LEU A 361 -13.37 17.54 -8.83
N ASN A 362 -13.05 16.30 -9.20
CA ASN A 362 -13.97 15.16 -9.06
C ASN A 362 -13.83 14.54 -7.66
N ASN A 363 -14.05 15.35 -6.63
CA ASN A 363 -13.86 14.94 -5.24
C ASN A 363 -14.86 13.84 -4.88
N ARG A 364 -14.36 12.68 -4.46
CA ARG A 364 -15.18 11.55 -4.01
C ARG A 364 -15.10 11.43 -2.50
N ILE A 365 -16.25 11.53 -1.86
CA ILE A 365 -16.41 11.39 -0.41
C ILE A 365 -16.84 9.96 -0.10
N PHE A 366 -16.22 9.36 0.91
CA PHE A 366 -16.61 8.09 1.49
C PHE A 366 -16.81 8.28 2.99
N LEU A 367 -18.02 8.08 3.48
CA LEU A 367 -18.25 8.03 4.91
C LEU A 367 -17.80 6.68 5.46
N ARG A 368 -17.37 6.67 6.71
CA ARG A 368 -16.80 5.50 7.37
C ARG A 368 -17.67 4.25 7.24
N GLU A 369 -18.97 4.38 7.47
CA GLU A 369 -19.92 3.26 7.50
C GLU A 369 -20.33 2.80 6.10
N ASP A 370 -20.01 3.55 5.05
CA ASP A 370 -20.24 3.16 3.66
C ASP A 370 -19.19 2.14 3.19
N VAL A 371 -17.97 2.24 3.73
CA VAL A 371 -16.80 1.49 3.23
C VAL A 371 -16.18 0.54 4.24
N TYR A 372 -16.45 0.73 5.54
CA TYR A 372 -15.91 -0.11 6.61
C TYR A 372 -17.00 -0.84 7.39
N ARG A 373 -16.67 -2.07 7.78
CA ARG A 373 -17.41 -2.90 8.74
C ARG A 373 -16.38 -3.61 9.63
N GLY A 374 -16.76 -3.96 10.86
CA GLY A 374 -15.94 -4.78 11.74
C GLY A 374 -15.60 -4.12 13.07
N GLU A 375 -14.87 -4.87 13.88
CA GLU A 375 -14.65 -4.64 15.31
C GLU A 375 -13.74 -3.44 15.61
N LYS A 376 -13.01 -2.95 14.60
CA LYS A 376 -12.12 -1.79 14.73
C LYS A 376 -12.59 -0.58 13.94
N VAL A 377 -13.86 -0.55 13.52
CA VAL A 377 -14.44 0.57 12.76
C VAL A 377 -14.25 1.92 13.46
N ASP A 378 -14.29 1.96 14.79
CA ASP A 378 -14.11 3.20 15.56
C ASP A 378 -12.72 3.84 15.43
N ARG A 379 -11.74 3.08 14.90
CA ARG A 379 -10.38 3.58 14.63
C ARG A 379 -10.22 4.11 13.22
N MET A 380 -11.20 3.86 12.35
CA MET A 380 -11.16 4.24 10.95
C MET A 380 -11.46 5.74 10.79
N PRO A 381 -10.99 6.38 9.72
CA PRO A 381 -11.34 7.77 9.41
C PRO A 381 -12.86 7.91 9.29
N ASP A 382 -13.42 8.99 9.85
CA ASP A 382 -14.85 9.31 9.75
C ASP A 382 -15.24 9.68 8.32
N VAL A 383 -14.33 10.34 7.60
CA VAL A 383 -14.49 10.68 6.18
C VAL A 383 -13.17 10.40 5.45
N THR A 384 -13.26 9.68 4.33
CA THR A 384 -12.14 9.49 3.40
C THR A 384 -12.44 10.25 2.11
N VAL A 385 -11.47 11.02 1.59
CA VAL A 385 -11.67 11.84 0.38
C VAL A 385 -10.61 11.58 -0.67
N TYR A 386 -11.05 11.30 -1.90
CA TYR A 386 -10.20 11.31 -3.09
C TYR A 386 -10.41 12.61 -3.84
N PHE A 387 -9.34 13.38 -4.06
CA PHE A 387 -9.36 14.64 -4.81
C PHE A 387 -9.11 14.42 -6.31
#